data_AF-A0A813RR56-F1
#
_entry.id   AF-A0A813RR56-F1
#
_cell.length_a   1.000
_cell.length_b   1.000
_cell.length_c   1.000
_cell.angle_alpha   90.00
_cell.angle_beta   90.00
_cell.angle_gamma   90.00
#
_symmetry.space_group_name_H-M   'P 1'
#
loop_
_entity.id
_entity.type
_entity.pdbx_description
1 polymer ?
#
loop_
_entity_poly.entity_id
_entity_poly.type
_entity_poly.pdbx_seq_one_letter_code
_entity_poly.pdbx_strand_id
1 'polypeptide(L)'
;MGRYPDMMEQIQTFIDTQFKGLDIIRVKIKSLVLNNDVPENDLDKMLFWDKKSNYFEFYHKVLIKSLWQFRELKIFCHNRHLHLASFGKILNNEGYYSVILRLFNVGREKALTENDYLMKCLTADNFPPLDIESNFIVYDSNINIDNEWNSDRSEQPKINSTIASQNLFFL
;
A
#
# COMPACT_ATOMS: atom_id res chain seq x y z
N MET A 1 14.28 16.41 17.24
CA MET A 1 13.86 15.61 16.08
C MET A 1 14.42 14.22 16.25
N GLY A 2 13.57 13.23 16.54
CA GLY A 2 14.01 11.83 16.62
C GLY A 2 14.23 11.31 15.22
N ARG A 3 15.34 10.61 14.98
CA ARG A 3 15.49 9.87 13.72
C ARG A 3 14.57 8.66 13.83
N TYR A 4 13.87 8.33 12.75
CA TYR A 4 12.87 7.26 12.75
C TYR A 4 13.34 5.91 13.37
N PRO A 5 14.61 5.47 13.21
CA PRO A 5 15.12 4.29 13.92
C PRO A 5 14.97 4.36 15.45
N ASP A 6 15.10 5.55 16.04
CA ASP A 6 15.08 5.77 17.48
C ASP A 6 13.65 5.67 18.08
N MET A 7 12.62 5.80 17.24
CA MET A 7 11.22 5.71 17.67
C MET A 7 10.66 4.28 17.65
N MET A 8 11.35 3.34 16.99
CA MET A 8 10.84 1.97 16.81
C MET A 8 10.64 1.23 18.14
N GLU A 9 11.56 1.41 19.09
CA GLU A 9 11.45 0.80 20.43
C GLU A 9 10.24 1.37 21.20
N GLN A 10 10.00 2.68 21.07
CA GLN A 10 8.85 3.35 21.69
C GLN A 10 7.54 2.88 21.07
N ILE A 11 7.50 2.75 19.74
CA ILE A 11 6.34 2.23 19.02
C ILE A 11 6.06 0.78 19.41
N GLN A 12 7.10 -0.07 19.49
CA GLN A 12 6.94 -1.46 19.90
C GLN A 12 6.43 -1.55 21.34
N THR A 13 7.02 -0.79 22.25
CA THR A 13 6.57 -0.72 23.65
C THR A 13 5.12 -0.26 23.74
N PHE A 14 4.73 0.77 22.97
CA PHE A 14 3.36 1.24 22.89
C PHE A 14 2.42 0.14 22.40
N ILE A 15 2.81 -0.57 21.33
CA ILE A 15 2.01 -1.64 20.75
C ILE A 15 1.79 -2.78 21.75
N ASP A 16 2.87 -3.26 22.35
CA ASP A 16 2.84 -4.35 23.33
C ASP A 16 2.00 -3.99 24.56
N THR A 17 1.99 -2.70 24.93
CA THR A 17 1.23 -2.19 26.07
C THR A 17 -0.25 -2.02 25.75
N GLN A 18 -0.58 -1.32 24.66
CA GLN A 18 -1.95 -0.90 24.35
C GLN A 18 -2.77 -2.01 23.71
N PHE A 19 -2.14 -2.91 22.96
CA PHE A 19 -2.82 -3.99 22.23
C PHE A 19 -2.52 -5.36 22.86
N LYS A 20 -2.14 -5.37 24.14
CA LYS A 20 -1.87 -6.60 24.89
C LYS A 20 -3.05 -7.58 24.81
N GLY A 21 -2.77 -8.80 24.38
CA GLY A 21 -3.77 -9.87 24.24
C GLY A 21 -4.47 -9.92 22.88
N LEU A 22 -4.13 -9.01 21.95
CA LEU A 22 -4.50 -9.14 20.54
C LEU A 22 -3.37 -9.82 19.75
N ASP A 23 -3.75 -10.62 18.76
CA ASP A 23 -2.81 -11.19 17.80
C ASP A 23 -2.57 -10.18 16.67
N ILE A 24 -1.46 -9.46 16.73
CA ILE A 24 -1.14 -8.39 15.79
C ILE A 24 -0.46 -9.00 14.55
N ILE A 25 -1.22 -9.12 13.48
CA ILE A 25 -0.75 -9.74 12.23
C ILE A 25 0.16 -8.84 11.38
N ARG A 26 0.06 -7.52 11.54
CA ARG A 26 0.87 -6.52 10.84
C ARG A 26 0.81 -5.16 11.55
N VAL A 27 1.97 -4.52 11.65
CA VAL A 27 2.14 -3.12 12.03
C VAL A 27 2.70 -2.40 10.83
N LYS A 28 2.08 -1.27 10.45
CA LYS A 28 2.54 -0.45 9.34
C LYS A 28 2.51 1.01 9.71
N ILE A 29 3.60 1.70 9.42
CA ILE A 29 3.75 3.13 9.69
C ILE A 29 4.01 3.84 8.37
N LYS A 30 3.23 4.90 8.13
CA LYS A 30 3.17 5.60 6.87
C LYS A 30 3.56 7.05 7.07
N SER A 31 4.29 7.58 6.11
CA SER A 31 4.53 9.01 5.91
C SER A 31 3.90 9.41 4.58
N LEU A 32 3.49 10.68 4.46
CA LEU A 32 3.22 11.24 3.15
C LEU A 32 4.51 11.25 2.33
N VAL A 33 4.39 11.01 1.02
CA VAL A 33 5.55 10.98 0.10
C VAL A 33 6.29 12.31 0.07
N LEU A 34 5.60 13.43 0.25
CA LEU A 34 6.18 14.77 0.17
C LEU A 34 6.83 15.25 1.47
N ASN A 35 6.88 14.43 2.52
CA ASN A 35 7.56 14.81 3.76
C ASN A 35 9.08 14.93 3.53
N ASN A 36 9.72 15.86 4.24
CA ASN A 36 11.14 16.20 4.05
C ASN A 36 12.09 15.02 4.35
N ASP A 37 11.71 14.14 5.27
CA ASP A 37 12.56 13.02 5.69
C ASP A 37 12.41 11.78 4.79
N VAL A 38 11.59 11.81 3.75
CA VAL A 38 11.47 10.72 2.76
C VAL A 38 12.70 10.72 1.84
N PRO A 39 13.25 9.55 1.45
CA PRO A 39 14.44 9.49 0.60
C PRO A 39 14.17 10.13 -0.77
N GLU A 40 14.93 11.16 -1.12
CA GLU A 40 14.70 11.93 -2.34
C GLU A 40 15.04 11.12 -3.60
N ASN A 41 16.20 10.46 -3.58
CA ASN A 41 16.73 9.69 -4.69
C ASN A 41 17.13 8.26 -4.28
N ASP A 42 17.47 7.42 -5.26
CA ASP A 42 17.81 6.00 -5.05
C ASP A 42 19.04 5.84 -4.13
N LEU A 43 19.99 6.78 -4.17
CA LEU A 43 21.18 6.76 -3.32
C LEU A 43 20.82 7.00 -1.85
N ASP A 44 19.98 7.99 -1.55
CA ASP A 44 19.48 8.25 -0.20
C ASP A 44 18.69 7.06 0.34
N LYS A 45 17.83 6.47 -0.49
CA LYS A 45 17.10 5.24 -0.13
C LYS A 45 18.06 4.11 0.20
N MET A 46 19.15 3.97 -0.54
CA MET A 46 20.12 2.90 -0.35
C MET A 46 20.97 3.09 0.92
N LEU A 47 21.35 4.32 1.25
CA LEU A 47 22.27 4.62 2.35
C LEU A 47 21.58 4.68 3.72
N PHE A 48 20.35 5.18 3.78
CA PHE A 48 19.72 5.55 5.06
C PHE A 48 18.50 4.72 5.45
N TRP A 49 18.01 3.86 4.54
CA TRP A 49 16.75 3.15 4.75
C TRP A 49 16.89 1.65 4.54
N ASP A 50 16.12 0.88 5.31
CA ASP A 50 16.09 -0.56 5.16
C ASP A 50 15.45 -0.96 3.84
N LYS A 51 16.04 -1.95 3.17
CA LYS A 51 15.58 -2.40 1.84
C LYS A 51 14.37 -3.31 1.92
N LYS A 52 14.15 -3.92 3.09
CA LYS A 52 13.07 -4.89 3.28
C LYS A 52 11.80 -4.16 3.68
N SER A 53 11.83 -3.43 4.79
CA SER A 53 10.66 -2.83 5.45
C SER A 53 10.19 -1.48 4.87
N ASN A 54 11.00 -0.80 4.05
CA ASN A 54 10.69 0.53 3.53
C ASN A 54 10.51 0.60 2.02
N TYR A 55 9.41 1.22 1.60
CA TYR A 55 9.05 1.30 0.19
C TYR A 55 8.04 2.42 -0.07
N PHE A 56 7.94 2.86 -1.32
CA PHE A 56 6.86 3.74 -1.75
C PHE A 56 5.62 2.92 -2.10
N GLU A 57 4.45 3.39 -1.70
CA GLU A 57 3.17 2.74 -1.96
C GLU A 57 2.14 3.75 -2.46
N PHE A 58 1.57 3.45 -3.62
CA PHE A 58 0.56 4.28 -4.28
C PHE A 58 -0.73 3.47 -4.45
N TYR A 59 -1.85 4.02 -3.98
CA TYR A 59 -3.17 3.43 -4.14
C TYR A 59 -3.94 4.22 -5.19
N HIS A 60 -4.34 3.56 -6.28
CA HIS A 60 -5.15 4.17 -7.33
C HIS A 60 -6.57 3.62 -7.23
N LYS A 61 -7.51 4.45 -6.81
CA LYS A 61 -8.91 4.05 -6.72
C LYS A 61 -9.56 4.12 -8.10
N VAL A 62 -10.06 3.00 -8.59
CA VAL A 62 -10.75 2.89 -9.89
C VAL A 62 -12.17 2.40 -9.69
N LEU A 63 -13.09 2.90 -10.53
CA LEU A 63 -14.46 2.41 -10.59
C LEU A 63 -14.58 1.33 -11.66
N ILE A 64 -15.10 0.18 -11.27
CA ILE A 64 -15.40 -0.93 -12.16
C ILE A 64 -16.90 -1.05 -12.28
N LYS A 65 -17.42 -1.12 -13.50
CA LYS A 65 -18.86 -1.10 -13.80
C LYS A 65 -19.40 -2.45 -14.29
N SER A 66 -18.51 -3.43 -14.50
CA SER A 66 -18.90 -4.74 -15.00
C SER A 66 -17.88 -5.82 -14.63
N LEU A 67 -18.31 -7.07 -14.65
CA LEU A 67 -17.44 -8.23 -14.47
C LEU A 67 -16.37 -8.33 -15.57
N TRP A 68 -16.67 -7.86 -16.79
CA TRP A 68 -15.69 -7.85 -17.88
C TRP A 68 -14.56 -6.86 -17.59
N GLN A 69 -14.89 -5.62 -17.20
CA GLN A 69 -13.90 -4.63 -16.77
C GLN A 69 -13.06 -5.12 -15.59
N PHE A 70 -13.67 -5.83 -14.63
CA PHE A 70 -12.92 -6.43 -13.52
C PHE A 70 -11.87 -7.44 -14.00
N ARG A 71 -12.23 -8.30 -14.96
CA ARG A 71 -11.30 -9.30 -15.53
C ARG A 71 -10.15 -8.63 -16.27
N GLU A 72 -10.45 -7.62 -17.10
CA GLU A 72 -9.43 -6.82 -17.79
C GLU A 72 -8.48 -6.14 -16.79
N LEU A 73 -9.03 -5.55 -15.71
CA LEU A 73 -8.19 -4.95 -14.65
C LEU A 73 -7.32 -5.99 -13.93
N LYS A 74 -7.84 -7.20 -13.67
CA LYS A 74 -7.08 -8.29 -13.05
C LYS A 74 -5.90 -8.70 -13.94
N ILE A 75 -6.12 -8.81 -15.26
CA ILE A 75 -5.07 -9.09 -16.25
C ILE A 75 -4.06 -7.93 -16.31
N PHE A 76 -4.53 -6.68 -16.36
CA PHE A 76 -3.69 -5.48 -16.34
C PHE A 76 -2.75 -5.48 -15.14
N CYS A 77 -3.28 -5.74 -13.95
CA CYS A 77 -2.51 -5.77 -12.71
C CYS A 77 -1.51 -6.93 -12.70
N HIS A 78 -1.95 -8.13 -13.11
CA HIS A 78 -1.08 -9.31 -13.17
C HIS A 78 0.14 -9.08 -14.06
N ASN A 79 -0.06 -8.57 -15.28
CA ASN A 79 1.01 -8.34 -16.26
C ASN A 79 2.03 -7.29 -15.82
N ARG A 80 1.67 -6.43 -14.86
CA ARG A 80 2.51 -5.34 -14.34
C ARG A 80 2.94 -5.57 -12.89
N HIS A 81 2.70 -6.76 -12.34
CA HIS A 81 3.01 -7.10 -10.95
C HIS A 81 2.41 -6.12 -9.92
N LEU A 82 1.20 -5.62 -10.21
CA LEU A 82 0.45 -4.73 -9.32
C LEU A 82 -0.45 -5.55 -8.41
N HIS A 83 -0.68 -5.04 -7.20
CA HIS A 83 -1.62 -5.65 -6.26
C HIS A 83 -3.01 -5.03 -6.45
N LEU A 84 -4.05 -5.86 -6.41
CA LEU A 84 -5.44 -5.43 -6.58
C LEU A 84 -6.24 -5.75 -5.32
N ALA A 85 -6.81 -4.71 -4.70
CA ALA A 85 -7.65 -4.84 -3.52
C ALA A 85 -9.05 -4.27 -3.77
N SER A 86 -10.09 -4.94 -3.25
CA SER A 86 -11.46 -4.43 -3.31
C SER A 86 -11.73 -3.41 -2.21
N PHE A 87 -12.43 -2.31 -2.53
CA PHE A 87 -12.89 -1.33 -1.55
C PHE A 87 -14.42 -1.36 -1.44
N GLY A 88 -14.93 -1.88 -0.32
CA GLY A 88 -16.36 -1.87 -0.01
C GLY A 88 -17.19 -2.95 -0.72
N LYS A 89 -18.52 -2.80 -0.64
CA LYS A 89 -19.49 -3.78 -1.13
C LYS A 89 -19.78 -3.56 -2.61
N ILE A 90 -19.68 -4.62 -3.41
CA ILE A 90 -20.10 -4.59 -4.83
C ILE A 90 -21.62 -4.46 -4.86
N LEU A 91 -22.13 -3.44 -5.56
CA LEU A 91 -23.56 -3.20 -5.77
C LEU A 91 -23.81 -3.20 -7.28
N ASN A 92 -24.73 -4.05 -7.74
CA ASN A 92 -25.13 -4.12 -9.16
C ASN A 92 -23.96 -4.35 -10.15
N ASN A 93 -22.98 -5.17 -9.77
CA ASN A 93 -21.72 -5.40 -10.52
C ASN A 93 -20.82 -4.17 -10.67
N GLU A 94 -21.10 -3.09 -9.95
CA GLU A 94 -20.21 -1.95 -9.83
C GLU A 94 -19.49 -1.98 -8.48
N GLY A 95 -18.22 -1.57 -8.49
CA GLY A 95 -17.39 -1.56 -7.28
C GLY A 95 -16.16 -0.70 -7.43
N TYR A 96 -15.66 -0.20 -6.30
CA TYR A 96 -14.39 0.49 -6.24
C TYR A 96 -13.27 -0.50 -5.93
N TYR A 97 -12.19 -0.39 -6.67
CA TYR A 97 -11.00 -1.21 -6.48
C TYR A 97 -9.78 -0.31 -6.35
N SER A 98 -8.80 -0.74 -5.56
CA SER A 98 -7.51 -0.08 -5.42
C SER A 98 -6.45 -0.88 -6.17
N VAL A 99 -5.84 -0.25 -7.17
CA VAL A 99 -4.63 -0.75 -7.82
C VAL A 99 -3.43 -0.20 -7.06
N ILE A 100 -2.63 -1.10 -6.50
CA ILE A 100 -1.58 -0.78 -5.55
C ILE A 100 -0.22 -1.02 -6.21
N LEU A 101 0.55 0.05 -6.36
CA LEU A 101 1.93 0.03 -6.80
C LEU A 101 2.85 0.10 -5.59
N ARG A 102 3.82 -0.81 -5.53
CA ARG A 102 4.88 -0.81 -4.51
C ARG A 102 6.23 -0.75 -5.16
N LEU A 103 7.05 0.20 -4.73
CA LEU A 103 8.39 0.40 -5.26
C LEU A 103 9.41 0.34 -4.14
N PHE A 104 10.22 -0.72 -4.20
CA PHE A 104 11.32 -0.96 -3.27
C PHE A 104 12.62 -0.41 -3.85
N ASN A 105 13.54 0.00 -2.98
CA ASN A 105 14.89 0.43 -3.37
C ASN A 105 14.95 1.60 -4.36
N VAL A 106 13.91 2.44 -4.40
CA VAL A 106 13.90 3.68 -5.18
C VAL A 106 13.71 4.88 -4.26
N GLY A 107 14.18 6.05 -4.69
CA GLY A 107 13.85 7.33 -4.09
C GLY A 107 12.54 7.92 -4.62
N ARG A 108 12.13 9.03 -4.01
CA ARG A 108 10.88 9.75 -4.30
C ARG A 108 10.76 10.17 -5.75
N GLU A 109 11.80 10.73 -6.36
CA GLU A 109 11.75 11.21 -7.76
C GLU A 109 11.32 10.09 -8.72
N LYS A 110 11.98 8.93 -8.60
CA LYS A 110 11.67 7.75 -9.40
C LYS A 110 10.32 7.16 -9.04
N ALA A 111 9.98 7.11 -7.75
CA ALA A 111 8.69 6.61 -7.30
C ALA A 111 7.51 7.40 -7.89
N LEU A 112 7.61 8.73 -7.92
CA LEU A 112 6.61 9.59 -8.54
C LEU A 112 6.58 9.44 -10.06
N THR A 113 7.74 9.28 -10.71
CA THR A 113 7.80 9.02 -12.15
C THR A 113 7.09 7.71 -12.54
N GLU A 114 7.31 6.64 -11.79
CA GLU A 114 6.66 5.34 -12.00
C GLU A 114 5.15 5.44 -11.72
N ASN A 115 4.75 6.19 -10.69
CA ASN A 115 3.34 6.46 -10.40
C ASN A 115 2.66 7.21 -11.56
N ASP A 116 3.30 8.25 -12.10
CA ASP A 116 2.80 9.00 -13.24
C ASP A 116 2.66 8.14 -14.49
N TYR A 117 3.62 7.23 -14.72
CA TYR A 117 3.55 6.25 -15.80
C TYR A 117 2.38 5.29 -15.62
N LEU A 118 2.16 4.78 -14.41
CA LEU A 118 1.04 3.89 -14.11
C LEU A 118 -0.32 4.59 -14.31
N MET A 119 -0.47 5.85 -13.87
CA MET A 119 -1.69 6.63 -14.10
C MET A 119 -2.03 6.75 -15.60
N LYS A 120 -1.02 7.01 -16.43
CA LYS A 120 -1.17 7.08 -17.89
C LYS A 120 -1.60 5.73 -18.46
N CYS A 121 -0.98 4.65 -18.02
CA CYS A 121 -1.35 3.29 -18.44
C CYS A 121 -2.79 2.93 -18.05
N LEU A 122 -3.17 3.16 -16.79
CA LEU A 122 -4.53 2.93 -16.31
C LEU A 122 -5.57 3.73 -17.10
N THR A 123 -5.29 5.00 -17.37
CA THR A 123 -6.18 5.86 -18.16
C THR A 123 -6.30 5.38 -19.61
N ALA A 124 -5.18 5.00 -20.24
CA ALA A 124 -5.17 4.47 -21.61
C ALA A 124 -5.96 3.15 -21.73
N ASP A 125 -5.93 2.33 -20.69
CA ASP A 125 -6.65 1.04 -20.62
C ASP A 125 -8.08 1.19 -20.07
N ASN A 126 -8.64 2.41 -20.08
CA ASN A 126 -10.01 2.75 -19.63
C ASN A 126 -10.30 2.52 -18.13
N PHE A 127 -9.29 2.60 -17.28
CA PHE A 127 -9.38 2.55 -15.82
C PHE A 127 -8.88 3.85 -15.17
N PRO A 128 -9.41 5.04 -15.53
CA PRO A 128 -8.90 6.30 -14.97
C PRO A 128 -8.99 6.30 -13.44
N PRO A 129 -7.88 6.59 -12.72
CA PRO A 129 -7.92 6.76 -11.26
C PRO A 129 -8.84 7.92 -10.87
N LEU A 130 -9.72 7.66 -9.90
CA LEU A 130 -10.61 8.66 -9.29
C LEU A 130 -9.96 9.36 -8.10
N ASP A 131 -9.04 8.67 -7.44
CA ASP A 131 -8.32 9.15 -6.27
C ASP A 131 -6.98 8.43 -6.16
N ILE A 132 -6.00 9.10 -5.55
CA ILE A 132 -4.63 8.62 -5.42
C ILE A 132 -4.10 8.92 -4.03
N GLU A 133 -3.82 7.87 -3.26
CA GLU A 133 -3.09 8.01 -2.01
C GLU A 133 -1.61 7.66 -2.23
N SER A 134 -0.72 8.57 -1.83
CA SER A 134 0.72 8.42 -2.01
C SER A 134 1.41 8.37 -0.65
N ASN A 135 1.99 7.22 -0.29
CA ASN A 135 2.64 7.02 0.99
C ASN A 135 4.08 6.50 0.82
N PHE A 136 4.96 6.93 1.71
CA PHE A 136 6.21 6.24 1.98
C PHE A 136 6.03 5.38 3.23
N ILE A 137 6.29 4.07 3.10
CA ILE A 137 6.17 3.12 4.18
C ILE A 137 7.46 3.13 4.97
N VAL A 138 7.36 3.66 6.17
CA VAL A 138 8.50 3.91 7.06
C VAL A 138 8.78 2.70 7.96
N TYR A 139 7.79 1.82 8.12
CA TYR A 139 7.99 0.49 8.68
C TYR A 139 6.83 -0.41 8.30
N ASP A 140 7.14 -1.69 8.07
CA ASP A 140 6.15 -2.73 7.86
C ASP A 140 6.65 -4.04 8.47
N SER A 141 5.96 -4.52 9.51
CA SER A 141 6.34 -5.74 10.22
C SER A 141 6.02 -7.02 9.45
N ASN A 142 5.16 -6.96 8.42
CA ASN A 142 4.75 -8.13 7.66
C ASN A 142 4.37 -7.78 6.22
N ILE A 143 5.39 -7.66 5.37
CA ILE A 143 5.24 -7.28 3.95
C ILE A 143 4.59 -8.40 3.13
N ASN A 144 4.77 -9.64 3.56
CA ASN A 144 4.35 -10.81 2.82
C ASN A 144 2.85 -11.10 2.95
N ILE A 145 2.15 -10.46 3.88
CA ILE A 145 0.71 -10.66 4.09
C ILE A 145 -0.12 -10.38 2.84
N ASP A 146 0.39 -9.55 1.92
CA ASP A 146 -0.30 -9.20 0.68
C ASP A 146 0.04 -10.15 -0.48
N ASN A 147 1.01 -11.06 -0.32
CA ASN A 147 1.40 -12.01 -1.37
C ASN A 147 0.27 -13.02 -1.66
N GLU A 148 -0.59 -13.30 -0.67
CA GLU A 148 -1.70 -14.25 -0.80
C GLU A 148 -2.98 -13.64 -1.38
N TRP A 149 -3.04 -12.31 -1.55
CA TRP A 149 -4.28 -11.62 -1.91
C TRP A 149 -4.70 -11.82 -3.37
N ASN A 150 -3.78 -12.26 -4.24
CA ASN A 150 -4.06 -12.60 -5.64
C ASN A 150 -4.78 -13.96 -5.81
N SER A 151 -4.97 -14.73 -4.73
CA SER A 151 -5.76 -15.97 -4.76
C SER A 151 -7.26 -15.66 -4.71
N ASP A 152 -8.07 -16.33 -5.54
CA ASP A 152 -9.53 -16.17 -5.53
C ASP A 152 -10.07 -16.52 -4.13
N ARG A 153 -10.58 -15.52 -3.41
CA ARG A 153 -11.14 -15.66 -2.06
C ARG A 153 -12.52 -16.34 -2.02
N SER A 154 -12.89 -17.12 -3.04
CA SER A 154 -14.17 -17.85 -3.03
C SER A 154 -14.25 -18.93 -1.96
N GLU A 155 -13.15 -19.27 -1.28
CA GLU A 155 -13.11 -20.40 -0.33
C GLU A 155 -12.43 -20.13 1.03
N GLN A 156 -12.16 -18.88 1.42
CA GLN A 156 -11.61 -18.63 2.76
C GLN A 156 -12.71 -18.43 3.81
N PRO A 157 -12.61 -19.11 4.98
CA PRO A 157 -13.58 -18.95 6.06
C PRO A 157 -13.58 -17.50 6.55
N LYS A 158 -14.75 -17.02 6.98
CA LYS A 158 -14.95 -15.67 7.52
C LYS A 158 -14.04 -15.46 8.73
N ILE A 159 -12.88 -14.84 8.53
CA ILE A 159 -12.06 -14.33 9.62
C ILE A 159 -12.75 -13.07 10.12
N ASN A 160 -13.32 -13.13 11.33
CA ASN A 160 -13.75 -11.97 12.09
C ASN A 160 -12.50 -11.21 12.58
N SER A 161 -11.73 -10.61 11.68
CA SER A 161 -10.64 -9.70 12.05
C SER A 161 -11.14 -8.28 11.97
N THR A 162 -11.25 -7.63 13.13
CA THR A 162 -11.38 -6.18 13.19
C THR A 162 -10.05 -5.57 12.76
N ILE A 163 -10.00 -5.04 11.53
CA ILE A 163 -8.84 -4.27 11.04
C ILE A 163 -8.94 -2.88 11.65
N ALA A 164 -8.15 -2.62 12.70
CA ALA A 164 -7.94 -1.27 13.20
C ALA A 164 -6.76 -0.65 12.45
N SER A 165 -7.04 0.26 11.51
CA SER A 165 -6.02 1.15 10.94
C SER A 165 -6.12 2.50 11.63
N GLN A 166 -5.14 2.85 12.47
CA GLN A 166 -4.96 4.22 12.95
C GLN A 166 -3.80 4.86 12.18
N ASN A 167 -4.09 5.97 11.50
CA ASN A 167 -3.07 6.83 10.92
C ASN A 167 -2.49 7.69 12.05
N LEU A 168 -1.34 7.30 12.58
CA LEU A 168 -0.53 8.18 13.43
C LEU A 168 0.19 9.18 12.51
N PHE A 169 -0.37 10.39 12.41
CA PHE A 169 0.32 11.52 11.79
C PHE A 169 1.29 12.11 12.81
N PHE A 170 2.59 11.97 12.55
CA PHE A 170 3.60 12.76 13.24
C PHE A 170 3.88 13.99 12.37
N LEU A 171 3.50 15.17 12.88
CA LEU A 171 3.80 16.49 12.30
C LEU A 171 5.24 16.90 12.61
#